data_AF-A0A2D5Y651-F1
#
_entry.id   AF-A0A2D5Y651-F1
#
_cell.length_a   1.000
_cell.length_b   1.000
_cell.length_c   1.000
_cell.angle_alpha   90.00
_cell.angle_beta   90.00
_cell.angle_gamma   90.00
#
_symmetry.space_group_name_H-M   'P 1'
#
loop_
_entity.id
_entity.type
_entity.pdbx_description
1 polymer ?
#
loop_
_entity_poly.entity_id
_entity_poly.type
_entity_poly.pdbx_seq_one_letter_code
_entity_poly.pdbx_strand_id
1 'polypeptide(L)'
;EIKDNFVPKTEKSALEKFAEEHQNTPDAVVAGVSEDKKLEEEHLNLSMMNELLETLGKEAIASLFNDYYSFADKIIDTLMAEKETKNAEALVDRSHELKGMAANFGFGSISKVAGEIESLSKKGDVDATLPLIDQLPVLNEASQKAAKNWLSRT
;
A
#
# COMPACT_ATOMS: atom_id res chain seq x y z
N GLU A 1 51.84 0.48 -60.96
CA GLU A 1 51.50 -0.69 -60.12
C GLU A 1 50.71 -0.22 -58.91
N ILE A 2 49.58 -0.86 -58.68
CA ILE A 2 48.60 -0.62 -57.62
C ILE A 2 49.09 -1.35 -56.37
N LYS A 3 49.07 -0.71 -55.20
CA LYS A 3 49.07 -1.43 -53.91
C LYS A 3 48.02 -0.83 -53.00
N ASP A 4 46.98 -1.64 -52.82
CA ASP A 4 45.81 -1.43 -51.99
C ASP A 4 46.16 -1.07 -50.55
N ASN A 5 45.55 0.02 -50.07
CA ASN A 5 45.41 0.27 -48.65
C ASN A 5 44.33 -0.68 -48.11
N PHE A 6 44.77 -1.81 -47.56
CA PHE A 6 43.93 -2.70 -46.77
C PHE A 6 43.53 -1.99 -45.47
N VAL A 7 42.31 -1.44 -45.43
CA VAL A 7 41.66 -1.02 -44.19
C VAL A 7 41.02 -2.28 -43.59
N PRO A 8 41.42 -2.76 -42.41
CA PRO A 8 40.71 -3.85 -41.78
C PRO A 8 39.32 -3.36 -41.40
N LYS A 9 38.28 -4.00 -41.94
CA LYS A 9 36.92 -3.86 -41.42
C LYS A 9 36.92 -4.48 -40.02
N THR A 10 36.92 -3.64 -39.00
CA THR A 10 36.69 -4.07 -37.62
C THR A 10 35.31 -4.70 -37.53
N GLU A 11 35.27 -6.02 -37.43
CA GLU A 11 34.09 -6.71 -36.93
C GLU A 11 33.85 -6.22 -35.50
N LYS A 12 32.67 -5.65 -35.25
CA LYS A 12 32.25 -5.29 -33.89
C LYS A 12 32.43 -6.51 -32.99
N SER A 13 33.04 -6.29 -31.84
CA SER A 13 33.32 -7.34 -30.88
C SER A 13 32.03 -8.01 -30.40
N ALA A 14 32.10 -9.28 -30.00
CA ALA A 14 30.96 -9.99 -29.44
C ALA A 14 30.34 -9.26 -28.22
N LEU A 15 31.13 -8.46 -27.51
CA LEU A 15 30.70 -7.61 -26.39
C LEU A 15 29.87 -6.40 -26.85
N GLU A 16 30.23 -5.77 -27.97
CA GLU A 16 29.45 -4.64 -28.53
C GLU A 16 28.14 -5.12 -29.15
N LYS A 17 28.12 -6.31 -29.76
CA LYS A 17 26.88 -6.92 -30.25
C LYS A 17 25.93 -7.28 -29.10
N PHE A 18 26.46 -7.78 -27.98
CA PHE A 18 25.68 -8.10 -26.78
C PHE A 18 25.11 -6.83 -26.09
N ALA A 19 25.85 -5.72 -26.12
CA ALA A 19 25.39 -4.45 -25.57
C ALA A 19 24.29 -3.78 -26.42
N GLU A 20 24.34 -3.92 -27.75
CA GLU A 20 23.28 -3.41 -28.64
C GLU A 20 22.01 -4.29 -28.60
N GLU A 21 22.14 -5.60 -28.44
CA GLU A 21 20.99 -6.54 -28.39
C GLU A 21 20.15 -6.42 -27.09
N HIS A 22 20.71 -5.76 -26.06
CA HIS A 22 20.05 -5.51 -24.78
C HIS A 22 19.77 -4.02 -24.50
N GLN A 23 19.92 -3.14 -25.48
CA GLN A 23 19.56 -1.71 -25.36
C GLN A 23 18.08 -1.41 -25.63
N ASN A 24 17.19 -2.24 -25.08
CA ASN A 24 15.79 -1.85 -24.94
C ASN A 24 15.22 -2.50 -23.68
N THR A 25 15.68 -2.07 -22.50
CA THR A 25 15.09 -2.50 -21.25
C THR A 25 14.02 -1.49 -20.78
N PRO A 26 12.76 -1.95 -20.58
CA PRO A 26 11.72 -1.19 -19.87
C PRO A 26 11.90 -1.29 -18.34
N ASP A 27 13.13 -1.34 -17.84
CA ASP A 27 13.43 -1.74 -16.44
C ASP A 27 12.80 -0.84 -15.38
N ALA A 28 12.69 0.47 -15.64
CA ALA A 28 12.07 1.40 -14.69
C ALA A 28 10.55 1.23 -14.58
N VAL A 29 9.89 0.82 -15.67
CA VAL A 29 8.43 0.66 -15.72
C VAL A 29 8.01 -0.68 -15.09
N VAL A 30 8.81 -1.73 -15.29
CA VAL A 30 8.56 -3.06 -14.72
C VAL A 30 8.85 -3.09 -13.22
N ALA A 31 9.88 -2.39 -12.76
CA ALA A 31 10.19 -2.29 -11.33
C ALA A 31 9.09 -1.55 -10.54
N GLY A 32 8.60 -0.40 -11.03
CA GLY A 32 7.54 0.37 -10.36
C GLY A 32 6.21 -0.39 -10.29
N VAL A 33 5.82 -1.11 -11.35
CA VAL A 33 4.61 -1.95 -11.37
C VAL A 33 4.69 -3.10 -10.34
N SER A 34 5.90 -3.61 -10.08
CA SER A 34 6.12 -4.67 -9.09
C SER A 34 6.01 -4.18 -7.65
N GLU A 35 6.45 -2.95 -7.35
CA GLU A 35 6.32 -2.35 -6.02
C GLU A 35 4.89 -1.92 -5.70
N ASP A 36 4.18 -1.33 -6.66
CA ASP A 36 2.79 -0.90 -6.47
C ASP A 36 1.86 -2.10 -6.21
N LYS A 37 2.07 -3.21 -6.95
CA LYS A 37 1.30 -4.43 -6.75
C LYS A 37 1.57 -5.07 -5.40
N LYS A 38 2.84 -5.06 -4.94
CA LYS A 38 3.19 -5.57 -3.62
C LYS A 38 2.54 -4.76 -2.50
N LEU A 39 2.55 -3.43 -2.63
CA LEU A 39 1.90 -2.52 -1.67
C LEU A 39 0.39 -2.77 -1.59
N GLU A 40 -0.26 -3.00 -2.74
CA GLU A 40 -1.67 -3.38 -2.79
C GLU A 40 -1.97 -4.70 -2.07
N GLU A 41 -1.22 -5.76 -2.39
CA GLU A 41 -1.42 -7.08 -1.76
C GLU A 41 -1.15 -7.06 -0.24
N GLU A 42 -0.30 -6.15 0.24
CA GLU A 42 0.03 -5.99 1.65
C GLU A 42 -1.08 -5.25 2.43
N HIS A 43 -1.70 -4.24 1.83
CA HIS A 43 -2.64 -3.36 2.54
C HIS A 43 -4.11 -3.64 2.24
N LEU A 44 -4.42 -4.25 1.10
CA LEU A 44 -5.76 -4.34 0.54
C LEU A 44 -6.24 -5.79 0.39
N ASN A 45 -7.54 -6.01 0.60
CA ASN A 45 -8.23 -7.22 0.19
C ASN A 45 -8.78 -7.00 -1.23
N LEU A 46 -7.97 -7.32 -2.24
CA LEU A 46 -8.30 -7.09 -3.64
C LEU A 46 -9.57 -7.82 -4.11
N SER A 47 -9.88 -9.00 -3.56
CA SER A 47 -11.14 -9.70 -3.88
C SER A 47 -12.34 -8.84 -3.52
N MET A 48 -12.36 -8.34 -2.28
CA MET A 48 -13.45 -7.51 -1.78
C MET A 48 -13.54 -6.16 -2.51
N MET A 49 -12.40 -5.55 -2.80
CA MET A 49 -12.39 -4.27 -3.53
C MET A 49 -12.90 -4.43 -4.96
N ASN A 50 -12.57 -5.54 -5.63
CA ASN A 50 -13.14 -5.86 -6.95
C ASN A 50 -14.66 -6.08 -6.88
N GLU A 51 -15.16 -6.79 -5.86
CA GLU A 51 -16.61 -6.97 -5.66
C GLU A 51 -17.34 -5.62 -5.43
N LEU A 52 -16.74 -4.73 -4.62
CA LEU A 52 -17.26 -3.38 -4.41
C LEU A 52 -17.23 -2.55 -5.69
N LEU A 53 -16.17 -2.67 -6.50
CA LEU A 53 -16.05 -1.97 -7.78
C LEU A 53 -17.12 -2.44 -8.77
N GLU A 54 -17.32 -3.75 -8.89
CA GLU A 54 -18.35 -4.33 -9.76
C GLU A 54 -19.76 -3.88 -9.36
N THR A 55 -20.00 -3.73 -8.06
CA THR A 55 -21.32 -3.36 -7.53
C THR A 55 -21.59 -1.85 -7.61
N LEU A 56 -20.62 -1.01 -7.27
CA LEU A 56 -20.80 0.44 -7.12
C LEU A 56 -20.32 1.24 -8.33
N GLY A 57 -19.34 0.72 -9.06
CA GLY A 57 -18.59 1.45 -10.07
C GLY A 57 -17.47 2.33 -9.50
N LYS A 58 -16.55 2.72 -10.38
CA LYS A 58 -15.28 3.40 -10.06
C LYS A 58 -15.44 4.74 -9.33
N GLU A 59 -16.39 5.56 -9.76
CA GLU A 59 -16.59 6.89 -9.15
C GLU A 59 -17.15 6.79 -7.73
N ALA A 60 -18.13 5.91 -7.53
CA ALA A 60 -18.77 5.71 -6.23
C ALA A 60 -17.81 5.09 -5.21
N ILE A 61 -17.01 4.09 -5.61
CA ILE A 61 -16.02 3.50 -4.71
C ILE A 61 -14.89 4.48 -4.36
N ALA A 62 -14.47 5.34 -5.30
CA ALA A 62 -13.49 6.39 -5.02
C ALA A 62 -14.02 7.41 -3.99
N SER A 63 -15.29 7.83 -4.11
CA SER A 63 -15.93 8.69 -3.11
C SER A 63 -16.01 8.02 -1.74
N LEU A 64 -16.42 6.74 -1.72
CA LEU A 64 -16.53 5.95 -0.51
C LEU A 64 -15.20 5.83 0.24
N PHE A 65 -14.10 5.62 -0.48
CA PHE A 65 -12.77 5.59 0.13
C PHE A 65 -12.37 6.94 0.71
N ASN A 66 -12.68 8.03 0.01
CA ASN A 66 -12.37 9.37 0.49
C ASN A 66 -13.10 9.67 1.81
N ASP A 67 -14.37 9.27 1.91
CA ASP A 67 -15.15 9.37 3.15
C ASP A 67 -14.55 8.48 4.24
N TYR A 68 -14.25 7.21 3.93
CA TYR A 68 -13.59 6.29 4.86
C TYR A 68 -12.32 6.90 5.45
N TYR A 69 -11.41 7.43 4.63
CA TYR A 69 -10.15 7.98 5.11
C TYR A 69 -10.33 9.21 5.99
N SER A 70 -11.29 10.09 5.66
CA SER A 70 -11.66 11.23 6.50
C SER A 70 -12.15 10.80 7.90
N PHE A 71 -12.86 9.67 7.99
CA PHE A 71 -13.26 9.10 9.29
C PHE A 71 -12.11 8.35 9.98
N ALA A 72 -11.33 7.57 9.23
CA ALA A 72 -10.19 6.84 9.75
C ALA A 72 -9.17 7.78 10.40
N ASP A 73 -8.83 8.90 9.76
CA ASP A 73 -7.90 9.90 10.29
C ASP A 73 -8.37 10.42 11.66
N LYS A 74 -9.66 10.75 11.81
CA LYS A 74 -10.22 11.24 13.09
C LYS A 74 -10.13 10.20 14.20
N ILE A 75 -10.35 8.92 13.88
CA ILE A 75 -10.26 7.84 14.87
C ILE A 75 -8.80 7.58 15.23
N ILE A 76 -7.89 7.62 14.25
CA ILE A 76 -6.46 7.48 14.48
C ILE A 76 -5.95 8.62 15.37
N ASP A 77 -6.33 9.86 15.10
CA ASP A 77 -6.01 11.01 15.94
C ASP A 77 -6.51 10.83 17.38
N THR A 78 -7.72 10.28 17.55
CA THR A 78 -8.27 9.96 18.87
C THR A 78 -7.44 8.89 19.56
N LEU A 79 -7.12 7.78 18.88
CA LEU A 79 -6.28 6.71 19.43
C LEU A 79 -4.87 7.21 19.81
N MET A 80 -4.29 8.10 19.01
CA MET A 80 -3.02 8.76 19.29
C MET A 80 -3.09 9.62 20.56
N ALA A 81 -4.19 10.36 20.77
CA ALA A 81 -4.40 11.14 21.97
C ALA A 81 -4.60 10.28 23.23
N GLU A 82 -5.28 9.12 23.10
CA GLU A 82 -5.49 8.20 24.22
C GLU A 82 -4.22 7.50 24.70
N LYS A 83 -3.09 7.64 24.00
CA LYS A 83 -1.78 7.15 24.48
C LYS A 83 -1.35 7.82 25.79
N GLU A 84 -1.70 9.09 25.97
CA GLU A 84 -1.34 9.87 27.16
C GLU A 84 -2.22 9.52 28.36
N THR A 85 -3.51 9.31 28.11
CA THR A 85 -4.52 8.98 29.14
C THR A 85 -4.54 7.50 29.48
N LYS A 86 -4.05 6.64 28.57
CA LYS A 86 -4.10 5.17 28.64
C LYS A 86 -5.49 4.65 28.96
N ASN A 87 -6.52 5.31 28.43
CA ASN A 87 -7.90 4.93 28.68
C ASN A 87 -8.28 3.67 27.90
N ALA A 88 -8.21 2.51 28.58
CA ALA A 88 -8.49 1.21 27.97
C ALA A 88 -9.87 1.13 27.30
N GLU A 89 -10.92 1.72 27.90
CA GLU A 89 -12.27 1.71 27.33
C GLU A 89 -12.32 2.49 26.02
N ALA A 90 -11.76 3.71 26.01
CA ALA A 90 -11.69 4.51 24.78
C ALA A 90 -10.87 3.81 23.69
N LEU A 91 -9.76 3.15 24.06
CA LEU A 91 -8.96 2.38 23.11
C LEU A 91 -9.76 1.20 22.53
N VAL A 92 -10.53 0.47 23.34
CA VAL A 92 -11.41 -0.60 22.86
C VAL A 92 -12.44 -0.06 21.85
N ASP A 93 -13.15 1.01 22.21
CA ASP A 93 -14.26 1.51 21.39
C ASP A 93 -13.74 2.05 20.04
N ARG A 94 -12.68 2.85 20.07
CA ARG A 94 -12.12 3.47 18.87
C ARG A 94 -11.44 2.46 17.95
N SER A 95 -10.72 1.50 18.51
CA SER A 95 -10.13 0.43 17.72
C SER A 95 -11.19 -0.51 17.13
N HIS A 96 -12.30 -0.76 17.84
CA HIS A 96 -13.43 -1.52 17.32
C HIS A 96 -14.08 -0.83 16.12
N GLU A 97 -14.33 0.48 16.24
CA GLU A 97 -14.90 1.31 15.17
C GLU A 97 -14.01 1.29 13.92
N LEU A 98 -12.70 1.56 14.08
CA LEU A 98 -11.74 1.55 12.98
C LEU A 98 -11.63 0.17 12.32
N LYS A 99 -11.57 -0.90 13.13
CA LYS A 99 -11.52 -2.29 12.64
C LYS A 99 -12.71 -2.61 11.74
N GLY A 100 -13.92 -2.28 12.19
CA GLY A 100 -15.16 -2.56 11.48
C GLY A 100 -15.23 -1.83 10.14
N MET A 101 -14.93 -0.52 10.14
CA MET A 101 -14.90 0.26 8.90
C MET A 101 -13.84 -0.26 7.93
N ALA A 102 -12.62 -0.51 8.41
CA ALA A 102 -11.53 -1.00 7.57
C ALA A 102 -11.85 -2.38 6.96
N ALA A 103 -12.43 -3.28 7.75
CA ALA A 103 -12.86 -4.60 7.27
C ALA A 103 -13.92 -4.50 6.17
N ASN A 104 -14.89 -3.60 6.32
CA ASN A 104 -16.02 -3.44 5.39
C ASN A 104 -15.62 -2.88 4.02
N PHE A 105 -14.43 -2.29 3.89
CA PHE A 105 -13.97 -1.68 2.63
C PHE A 105 -12.69 -2.34 2.09
N GLY A 106 -12.24 -3.43 2.70
CA GLY A 106 -11.07 -4.18 2.24
C GLY A 106 -9.72 -3.63 2.70
N PHE A 107 -9.67 -2.74 3.69
CA PHE A 107 -8.41 -2.22 4.25
C PHE A 107 -7.84 -3.17 5.31
N GLY A 108 -7.34 -4.32 4.84
CA GLY A 108 -6.96 -5.45 5.68
C GLY A 108 -5.87 -5.15 6.72
N SER A 109 -4.85 -4.39 6.33
CA SER A 109 -3.73 -4.03 7.23
C SER A 109 -4.19 -3.19 8.43
N ILE A 110 -4.99 -2.15 8.19
CA ILE A 110 -5.59 -1.31 9.24
C ILE A 110 -6.53 -2.13 10.12
N SER A 111 -7.41 -2.92 9.52
CA SER A 111 -8.37 -3.74 10.27
C SER A 111 -7.65 -4.71 11.22
N LYS A 112 -6.56 -5.33 10.77
CA LYS A 112 -5.75 -6.23 11.59
C LYS A 112 -5.16 -5.53 12.81
N VAL A 113 -4.47 -4.39 12.62
CA VAL A 113 -3.82 -3.66 13.72
C VAL A 113 -4.86 -3.10 14.69
N ALA A 114 -5.95 -2.55 14.19
CA ALA A 114 -7.06 -2.09 15.03
C ALA A 114 -7.65 -3.24 15.86
N GLY A 115 -7.82 -4.43 15.28
CA GLY A 115 -8.26 -5.62 16.02
C GLY A 115 -7.28 -6.09 17.11
N GLU A 116 -5.98 -5.91 16.90
CA GLU A 116 -4.95 -6.21 17.90
C GLU A 116 -4.97 -5.22 19.06
N ILE A 117 -5.09 -3.92 18.77
CA ILE A 117 -5.29 -2.86 19.78
C ILE A 117 -6.54 -3.14 20.61
N GLU A 118 -7.66 -3.48 19.98
CA GLU A 118 -8.91 -3.83 20.65
C GLU A 118 -8.71 -5.02 21.61
N SER A 119 -8.03 -6.07 21.14
CA SER A 119 -7.80 -7.29 21.92
C SER A 119 -6.93 -7.03 23.15
N LEU A 120 -5.84 -6.29 23.00
CA LEU A 120 -4.91 -5.95 24.08
C LEU A 120 -5.56 -5.02 25.09
N SER A 121 -6.30 -4.00 24.63
CA SER A 121 -7.04 -3.08 25.49
C SER A 121 -8.09 -3.81 26.33
N LYS A 122 -8.84 -4.76 25.74
CA LYS A 122 -9.79 -5.61 26.49
C LYS A 122 -9.14 -6.49 27.56
N LYS A 123 -7.87 -6.84 27.39
CA LYS A 123 -7.09 -7.62 28.38
C LYS A 123 -6.44 -6.73 29.45
N GLY A 124 -6.58 -5.40 29.33
CA GLY A 124 -5.93 -4.43 30.20
C GLY A 124 -4.45 -4.19 29.89
N ASP A 125 -3.93 -4.74 28.78
CA ASP A 125 -2.54 -4.57 28.37
C ASP A 125 -2.38 -3.32 27.49
N VAL A 126 -2.68 -2.15 28.08
CA VAL A 126 -2.69 -0.87 27.35
C VAL A 126 -1.30 -0.50 26.86
N ASP A 127 -0.24 -0.80 27.61
CA ASP A 127 1.13 -0.47 27.21
C ASP A 127 1.54 -1.22 25.93
N ALA A 128 1.09 -2.46 25.74
CA ALA A 128 1.33 -3.20 24.50
C ALA A 128 0.62 -2.60 23.27
N THR A 129 -0.40 -1.76 23.47
CA THR A 129 -1.11 -1.10 22.35
C THR A 129 -0.34 0.07 21.77
N LEU A 130 0.50 0.74 22.56
CA LEU A 130 1.17 1.98 22.19
C LEU A 130 1.99 1.87 20.89
N PRO A 131 2.86 0.86 20.70
CA PRO A 131 3.60 0.70 19.45
C PRO A 131 2.70 0.33 18.25
N LEU A 132 1.52 -0.25 18.49
CA LEU A 132 0.55 -0.54 17.42
C LEU A 132 -0.18 0.73 17.00
N ILE A 133 -0.56 1.58 17.97
CA ILE A 133 -1.16 2.89 17.72
C ILE A 133 -0.19 3.75 16.90
N ASP A 134 1.11 3.74 17.22
CA ASP A 134 2.14 4.46 16.47
C ASP A 134 2.28 4.03 15.01
N GLN A 135 1.85 2.81 14.67
CA GLN A 135 1.88 2.32 13.29
C GLN A 135 0.68 2.78 12.46
N LEU A 136 -0.45 3.13 13.09
CA LEU A 136 -1.71 3.41 12.39
C LEU A 136 -1.59 4.55 11.36
N PRO A 137 -0.93 5.70 11.63
CA PRO A 137 -0.81 6.77 10.63
C PRO A 137 -0.08 6.31 9.37
N VAL A 138 1.06 5.62 9.54
CA VAL A 138 1.88 5.11 8.43
C VAL A 138 1.12 4.06 7.64
N LEU A 139 0.42 3.15 8.31
CA LEU A 139 -0.42 2.16 7.65
C LEU A 139 -1.58 2.82 6.90
N ASN A 140 -2.14 3.90 7.44
CA ASN A 140 -3.27 4.59 6.79
C ASN A 140 -2.80 5.24 5.49
N GLU A 141 -1.68 5.98 5.54
CA GLU A 141 -1.04 6.56 4.34
C GLU A 141 -0.66 5.51 3.30
N ALA A 142 -0.05 4.39 3.74
CA ALA A 142 0.32 3.30 2.84
C ALA A 142 -0.90 2.67 2.17
N SER A 143 -1.99 2.46 2.93
CA SER A 143 -3.26 1.95 2.39
C SER A 143 -3.91 2.93 1.41
N GLN A 144 -3.84 4.25 1.67
CA GLN A 144 -4.32 5.28 0.74
C GLN A 144 -3.56 5.25 -0.58
N LYS A 145 -2.23 5.13 -0.51
CA LYS A 145 -1.39 5.00 -1.71
C LYS A 145 -1.76 3.73 -2.48
N ALA A 146 -1.88 2.60 -1.80
CA ALA A 146 -2.29 1.34 -2.39
C ALA A 146 -3.66 1.46 -3.09
N ALA A 147 -4.67 2.03 -2.42
CA ALA A 147 -6.01 2.19 -2.98
C ALA A 147 -6.03 3.10 -4.21
N LYS A 148 -5.25 4.19 -4.19
CA LYS A 148 -5.09 5.09 -5.34
C LYS A 148 -4.42 4.39 -6.53
N ASN A 149 -3.34 3.63 -6.27
CA ASN A 149 -2.66 2.84 -7.29
C ASN A 149 -3.62 1.84 -7.94
N TRP A 150 -4.40 1.13 -7.13
CA TRP A 150 -5.36 0.13 -7.59
C TRP A 150 -6.47 0.78 -8.44
N LEU A 151 -7.07 1.86 -7.95
CA LEU A 151 -8.09 2.63 -8.69
C LEU A 151 -7.56 3.22 -10.00
N SER A 152 -6.29 3.58 -10.09
CA SER A 152 -5.72 4.15 -11.32
C SER A 152 -5.60 3.11 -12.45
N ARG A 153 -5.50 1.82 -12.10
CA ARG A 153 -5.28 0.71 -13.03
C ARG A 153 -6.53 -0.07 -13.40
N THR A 154 -7.60 0.11 -12.62
CA THR A 154 -8.89 -0.54 -12.85
C THR A 154 -9.87 0.40 -13.55
#